data_AF-A0A1B8W6C0-F1
#
_entry.id   AF-A0A1B8W6C0-F1
#
_cell.length_a   1.000
_cell.length_b   1.000
_cell.length_c   1.000
_cell.angle_alpha   90.00
_cell.angle_beta   90.00
_cell.angle_gamma   90.00
#
_symmetry.space_group_name_H-M   'P 1'
#
loop_
_entity.id
_entity.type
_entity.pdbx_description
1 polymer ?
#
loop_
_entity_poly.entity_id
_entity_poly.type
_entity_poly.pdbx_seq_one_letter_code
_entity_poly.pdbx_strand_id
1 'polypeptide(L)' 'MNNVSKILRGDDTVTVELTVKELMALTGVRFHNNHGVEISARKKLNEVLVETYERDQQENGPIPYQLLL' A
#
# COMPACT_ATOMS: atom_id res chain seq x y z
N MET A 1 15.64 -10.76 -19.94
CA MET A 1 15.83 -9.80 -18.83
C MET A 1 14.58 -9.85 -17.98
N ASN A 2 14.62 -10.58 -16.87
CA ASN A 2 13.48 -10.67 -15.95
C ASN A 2 13.58 -9.48 -15.01
N ASN A 3 12.79 -8.43 -15.28
CA ASN A 3 12.56 -7.36 -14.31
C ASN A 3 11.71 -7.95 -13.18
N VAL A 4 12.37 -8.72 -12.31
CA VAL A 4 11.85 -9.01 -10.98
C VAL A 4 11.93 -7.67 -10.26
N SER A 5 10.86 -6.88 -10.36
CA SER A 5 10.60 -5.78 -9.44
C SER A 5 10.49 -6.42 -8.06
N LYS A 6 11.66 -6.64 -7.45
CA LYS A 6 11.81 -7.17 -6.11
C LYS A 6 11.12 -6.13 -5.24
N ILE A 7 9.88 -6.40 -4.85
CA ILE A 7 9.16 -5.55 -3.92
C ILE A 7 10.08 -5.50 -2.70
N LEU A 8 10.69 -4.33 -2.47
CA LEU A 8 11.46 -4.07 -1.27
C LEU A 8 10.49 -4.37 -0.11
N ARG A 9 10.89 -5.27 0.79
CA ARG A 9 10.05 -5.71 1.92
C ARG A 9 8.78 -6.52 1.56
N GLY A 10 8.86 -7.43 0.58
CA GLY A 10 7.74 -8.32 0.25
C GLY A 10 7.24 -9.21 1.40
N ASP A 11 8.06 -9.44 2.43
CA ASP A 11 7.72 -10.21 3.63
C ASP A 11 7.28 -9.33 4.81
N ASP A 12 7.34 -8.00 4.69
CA ASP A 12 6.97 -7.11 5.78
C ASP A 12 5.46 -6.92 5.84
N THR A 13 4.94 -6.93 7.07
CA THR A 13 3.51 -6.81 7.32
C THR A 13 3.11 -5.35 7.49
N VAL A 14 2.07 -4.94 6.78
CA VAL A 14 1.47 -3.61 6.90
C VAL A 14 0.10 -3.73 7.56
N THR A 15 -0.16 -2.93 8.59
CA THR A 15 -1.46 -2.85 9.26
C THR A 15 -2.31 -1.74 8.66
N VAL A 16 -3.54 -2.06 8.27
CA VAL A 16 -4.49 -1.08 7.70
C VAL A 16 -5.77 -1.05 8.54
N GLU A 17 -6.25 0.14 8.87
CA GLU A 17 -7.54 0.32 9.52
C GLU A 17 -8.67 0.30 8.50
N LEU A 18 -9.50 -0.75 8.56
CA LEU A 18 -10.64 -0.95 7.67
C LEU A 18 -11.91 -1.19 8.48
N THR A 19 -13.04 -0.73 7.95
CA THR A 19 -14.34 -1.10 8.51
C THR A 19 -14.72 -2.53 8.12
N VAL A 20 -15.60 -3.17 8.90
CA VAL A 20 -16.07 -4.54 8.63
C VAL A 20 -16.65 -4.68 7.21
N LYS A 21 -17.36 -3.65 6.73
CA LYS A 21 -17.93 -3.62 5.37
C LYS A 21 -16.84 -3.57 4.30
N GLU A 22 -15.81 -2.77 4.51
CA GLU A 22 -14.66 -2.67 3.59
C GLU A 22 -13.88 -3.99 3.54
N LEU A 23 -13.65 -4.63 4.70
CA LEU A 23 -13.00 -5.94 4.74
C LEU A 23 -13.81 -7.00 3.98
N MET A 24 -15.13 -7.04 4.20
CA MET A 24 -16.02 -7.93 3.44
C MET A 24 -16.00 -7.65 1.93
N ALA A 25 -15.91 -6.38 1.54
CA ALA A 25 -15.80 -6.01 0.12
C ALA A 25 -14.49 -6.55 -0.50
N LEU A 26 -13.38 -6.49 0.24
CA LEU A 26 -12.09 -7.03 -0.20
C LEU A 26 -12.10 -8.57 -0.29
N THR A 27 -12.88 -9.27 0.53
CA THR A 27 -13.04 -10.74 0.42
C THR A 27 -13.96 -11.16 -0.73
N GLY A 28 -14.50 -10.22 -1.50
CA GLY A 28 -15.36 -10.49 -2.67
C GLY A 28 -16.87 -10.41 -2.38
N VAL A 29 -17.29 -9.98 -1.19
CA VAL A 29 -18.70 -9.74 -0.90
C VAL A 29 -19.16 -8.49 -1.66
N ARG A 30 -20.18 -8.64 -2.50
CA ARG A 30 -20.71 -7.53 -3.29
C ARG A 30 -21.82 -6.80 -2.53
N PHE A 31 -21.61 -5.51 -2.30
CA PHE A 31 -22.62 -4.61 -1.76
C PHE A 31 -23.41 -3.97 -2.91
N HIS A 32 -24.49 -4.63 -3.34
CA HIS A 32 -25.32 -4.19 -4.48
C HIS A 32 -25.88 -2.76 -4.32
N ASN A 33 -26.14 -2.31 -3.09
CA ASN A 33 -26.61 -0.95 -2.80
C ASN A 33 -25.48 0.04 -2.46
N ASN A 34 -24.22 -0.40 -2.43
CA ASN A 34 -23.11 0.47 -2.06
C ASN A 34 -21.78 0.00 -2.67
N HIS A 35 -21.66 0.19 -3.98
CA HIS A 35 -20.40 -0.02 -4.71
C HIS A 35 -19.25 0.88 -4.22
N GLY A 36 -19.57 1.96 -3.49
CA GLY A 36 -18.57 2.85 -2.91
C GLY A 36 -17.70 2.18 -1.84
N VAL A 37 -18.20 1.13 -1.16
CA VAL A 37 -17.45 0.42 -0.11
C VAL A 37 -16.24 -0.31 -0.67
N GLU A 38 -16.37 -0.92 -1.85
CA GLU A 38 -15.24 -1.60 -2.48
C GLU A 38 -14.17 -0.59 -2.92
N ILE A 39 -14.61 0.52 -3.50
CA ILE A 39 -13.72 1.60 -3.94
C ILE A 39 -13.01 2.23 -2.73
N SER A 40 -13.73 2.48 -1.62
CA SER A 40 -13.14 3.05 -0.41
C SER A 40 -12.11 2.10 0.21
N ALA A 41 -12.41 0.81 0.28
CA ALA A 41 -11.50 -0.21 0.78
C ALA A 41 -10.20 -0.26 -0.03
N ARG A 42 -10.31 -0.27 -1.37
CA ARG A 42 -9.13 -0.25 -2.27
C ARG A 42 -8.34 1.04 -2.14
N LYS A 43 -9.01 2.19 -2.02
CA LYS A 43 -8.36 3.48 -1.87
C LYS A 43 -7.52 3.54 -0.60
N LYS A 44 -8.08 3.13 0.54
CA LYS A 44 -7.35 3.07 1.82
C LYS A 44 -6.14 2.16 1.76
N LEU A 45 -6.28 0.98 1.15
CA LEU A 45 -5.18 0.04 1.00
C LEU A 45 -4.05 0.63 0.16
N ASN A 46 -4.38 1.29 -0.97
CA ASN A 46 -3.39 1.96 -1.81
C ASN A 46 -2.70 3.12 -1.11
N GLU A 47 -3.43 3.93 -0.33
CA GLU A 47 -2.85 5.05 0.43
C GLU A 47 -1.77 4.56 1.40
N VAL A 48 -2.06 3.49 2.17
CA VAL A 48 -1.07 2.92 3.10
C VAL A 48 0.11 2.32 2.33
N LEU A 49 -0.12 1.62 1.21
CA LEU A 49 0.97 1.09 0.40
C LEU A 49 1.89 2.20 -0.13
N VAL A 50 1.34 3.29 -0.64
CA VAL A 50 2.12 4.43 -1.13
C VAL A 50 2.91 5.06 0.02
N GLU A 51 2.29 5.27 1.17
CA GLU A 51 2.97 5.83 2.34
C GLU A 51 4.12 4.94 2.81
N THR A 52 3.92 3.62 2.89
CA THR A 52 5.00 2.68 3.26
C THR A 52 6.15 2.71 2.26
N TYR A 53 5.83 2.81 0.97
CA TYR A 53 6.85 2.91 -0.09
C TYR A 53 7.62 4.23 -0.01
N GLU A 54 6.93 5.36 0.20
CA GLU A 54 7.57 6.67 0.33
C GLU A 54 8.48 6.76 1.55
N ARG A 55 8.06 6.22 2.69
CA ARG A 55 8.89 6.14 3.90
C ARG A 55 10.16 5.33 3.67
N ASP A 56 10.03 4.18 3.00
CA ASP A 56 11.19 3.35 2.63
C ASP A 56 12.19 4.08 1.74
N GLN A 57 11.70 4.85 0.75
CA GLN A 57 12.54 5.65 -0.13
C GLN A 57 13.25 6.78 0.63
N GLN A 58 12.65 7.34 1.68
CA GLN A 58 13.27 8.37 2.50
C GLN A 58 14.34 7.80 3.44
N GLU A 59 14.07 6.66 4.07
CA GLU A 59 15.00 6.05 5.04
C GLU A 59 16.18 5.36 4.35
N ASN A 60 15.94 4.66 3.24
CA ASN A 60 16.93 3.84 2.54
C ASN A 60 17.29 4.38 1.15
N GLY A 61 16.88 5.61 0.86
CA GLY A 61 17.20 6.29 -0.39
C GLY A 61 18.70 6.54 -0.55
N PRO A 62 19.18 6.71 -1.79
CA PRO A 62 20.56 7.09 -2.03
C PRO A 62 20.86 8.43 -1.32
N ILE A 63 22.02 8.47 -0.64
CA ILE A 63 22.47 9.65 0.11
C ILE A 63 22.50 10.84 -0.87
N PRO A 64 21.84 11.96 -0.55
CA PRO A 64 21.93 13.18 -1.35
C PRO A 64 23.39 13.55 -1.57
N TYR A 65 23.79 13.75 -2.83
CA TYR A 65 25.18 14.11 -3.20
C TYR A 65 25.72 15.34 -2.45
N GLN A 66 24.81 16.22 -2.01
CA GLN A 66 25.10 17.41 -1.20
C GLN A 66 25.70 17.10 0.18
N LEU A 67 25.57 15.86 0.65
CA LEU A 67 26.04 15.40 1.97
C LEU A 67 27.36 14.60 1.92
N LEU A 68 27.93 14.37 0.73
CA LEU A 68 29.15 13.56 0.52
C LEU A 68 30.45 14.38 0.55
N LEU A 69 30.52 15.42 1.37
CA LEU A 69 31.71 16.28 1.51
C LEU A 69 32.76 15.66 2.44
#